data_AF-A0A6A4F2E2-F1
#
_entry.id   AF-A0A6A4F2E2-F1
#
_cell.length_a   1.000
_cell.length_b   1.000
_cell.length_c   1.000
_cell.angle_alpha   90.00
_cell.angle_beta   90.00
_cell.angle_gamma   90.00
#
_symmetry.space_group_name_H-M   'P 1'
#
loop_
_entity.id
_entity.type
_entity.pdbx_description
1 polymer ?
#
loop_
_entity_poly.entity_id
_entity_poly.type
_entity_poly.pdbx_seq_one_letter_code
_entity_poly.pdbx_strand_id
1 'polypeptide(L)'
;MRFDDEGYPTPFTLDRFWDGTAPRNNFDTLLWAAITVFQIITGENWNDIMYNTILGSGMLSCVYFISLVIFGDFILMNLFVALLLDNFGENGEEQAQEKEEEMKKLAQKMAVMNIRVAPITSENEWASMKDGEEGVARVFTLNHQVFLTWQIQLSNKVASDQDPYASR
;
A
#
# COMPACT_ATOMS: atom_id res chain seq x y z
N MET A 1 -1.60 -28.64 -1.21
CA MET A 1 -0.21 -29.15 -1.32
C MET A 1 0.10 -29.91 -0.05
N ARG A 2 0.78 -31.05 -0.17
CA ARG A 2 1.20 -31.90 0.96
C ARG A 2 2.63 -32.36 0.71
N PHE A 3 3.38 -32.62 1.77
CA PHE A 3 4.78 -33.03 1.70
C PHE A 3 4.99 -34.28 2.55
N ASP A 4 5.80 -35.21 2.08
CA ASP A 4 6.21 -36.37 2.87
C ASP A 4 7.27 -35.98 3.92
N ASP A 5 7.64 -36.94 4.78
CA ASP A 5 8.63 -36.75 5.83
C ASP A 5 10.05 -36.44 5.28
N GLU A 6 10.27 -36.72 3.99
CA GLU A 6 11.52 -36.46 3.27
C GLU A 6 11.53 -35.06 2.62
N GLY A 7 10.40 -34.32 2.70
CA GLY A 7 10.24 -32.97 2.18
C GLY A 7 9.86 -32.90 0.71
N TYR A 8 9.55 -34.02 0.07
CA TYR A 8 9.09 -34.04 -1.31
C TYR A 8 7.59 -33.74 -1.41
N PRO A 9 7.15 -32.99 -2.45
CA PRO A 9 5.74 -32.74 -2.66
C PRO A 9 5.03 -34.05 -3.04
N THR A 10 3.92 -34.34 -2.36
CA THR A 10 3.01 -35.42 -2.75
C THR A 10 1.94 -34.85 -3.68
N PRO A 11 2.00 -35.07 -5.00
CA PRO A 11 0.95 -34.63 -5.91
C PRO A 11 -0.31 -35.49 -5.72
N PHE A 12 -1.47 -34.88 -5.99
CA PHE A 12 -2.79 -35.54 -5.86
C PHE A 12 -2.94 -36.81 -6.72
N THR A 13 -2.10 -36.99 -7.74
CA THR A 13 -2.10 -38.16 -8.62
C THR A 13 -1.49 -39.42 -7.98
N LEU A 14 -0.81 -39.31 -6.85
CA LEU A 14 -0.25 -40.45 -6.13
C LEU A 14 -1.21 -40.90 -5.03
N ASP A 15 -1.39 -42.21 -4.87
CA ASP A 15 -2.25 -42.79 -3.81
C ASP A 15 -1.78 -42.38 -2.40
N ARG A 16 -0.47 -42.18 -2.24
CA ARG A 16 0.19 -41.72 -1.01
C ARG A 16 -0.01 -40.23 -0.71
N PHE A 17 -0.84 -39.52 -1.47
CA PHE A 17 -1.10 -38.09 -1.27
C PHE A 17 -1.52 -37.77 0.17
N TRP A 18 -2.36 -38.62 0.75
CA TRP A 18 -2.90 -38.45 2.10
C TRP A 18 -1.90 -38.76 3.21
N ASP A 19 -0.81 -39.46 2.90
CA ASP A 19 0.29 -39.71 3.82
C ASP A 19 1.14 -38.45 4.04
N GLY A 20 1.04 -37.47 3.13
CA GLY A 20 1.75 -36.20 3.25
C GLY A 20 1.11 -35.25 4.26
N THR A 21 1.96 -34.51 4.96
CA THR A 21 1.57 -33.48 5.93
C THR A 21 1.34 -32.15 5.19
N ALA A 22 0.23 -31.48 5.51
CA ALA A 22 -0.04 -30.14 5.03
C ALA A 22 0.78 -29.13 5.86
N PRO A 23 1.46 -28.16 5.21
CA PRO A 23 2.18 -27.13 5.94
C PRO A 23 1.21 -26.19 6.66
N ARG A 24 1.69 -25.46 7.67
CA ARG A 24 0.85 -24.56 8.49
C ARG A 24 0.10 -23.53 7.63
N ASN A 25 0.74 -23.05 6.58
CA ASN A 25 0.21 -22.16 5.55
C ASN A 25 -0.38 -23.00 4.40
N ASN A 26 -1.64 -23.40 4.56
CA ASN A 26 -2.37 -24.20 3.58
C ASN A 26 -3.70 -23.56 3.20
N PHE A 27 -4.30 -24.12 2.15
CA PHE A 27 -5.58 -23.69 1.58
C PHE A 27 -6.67 -24.77 1.72
N ASP A 28 -6.55 -25.67 2.72
CA ASP A 28 -7.45 -26.82 2.88
C ASP A 28 -8.82 -26.40 3.46
N THR A 29 -8.86 -25.37 4.31
CA THR A 29 -10.10 -24.79 4.85
C THR A 29 -10.14 -23.29 4.65
N LEU A 30 -11.35 -22.72 4.61
CA LEU A 30 -11.54 -21.29 4.40
C LEU A 30 -10.80 -20.43 5.45
N LEU A 31 -10.83 -20.84 6.72
CA LEU A 31 -10.17 -20.10 7.79
C LEU A 31 -8.64 -20.13 7.64
N TRP A 32 -8.05 -21.30 7.36
CA TRP A 32 -6.62 -21.42 7.13
C TRP A 32 -6.18 -20.68 5.85
N ALA A 33 -7.00 -20.72 4.81
CA ALA A 33 -6.78 -19.94 3.60
C ALA A 33 -6.78 -18.44 3.89
N ALA A 34 -7.75 -17.93 4.68
CA ALA A 34 -7.82 -16.52 5.04
C ALA A 34 -6.60 -16.08 5.86
N ILE A 35 -6.17 -16.88 6.84
CA ILE A 35 -4.94 -16.61 7.62
C ILE A 35 -3.70 -16.59 6.71
N THR A 36 -3.61 -17.55 5.79
CA THR A 36 -2.48 -17.63 4.85
C THR A 36 -2.45 -16.42 3.92
N VAL A 37 -3.61 -15.99 3.39
CA VAL A 37 -3.72 -14.78 2.57
C VAL A 37 -3.36 -13.53 3.37
N PHE A 38 -3.82 -13.42 4.61
CA PHE A 38 -3.44 -12.33 5.50
C PHE A 38 -1.92 -12.28 5.70
N GLN A 39 -1.29 -13.41 5.99
CA GLN A 39 0.16 -13.51 6.14
C GLN A 39 0.91 -13.05 4.87
N ILE A 40 0.43 -13.42 3.70
CA ILE A 40 1.02 -13.00 2.40
C ILE A 40 0.89 -11.48 2.22
N ILE A 41 -0.29 -10.91 2.50
CA ILE A 41 -0.54 -9.46 2.36
C ILE A 41 0.32 -8.66 3.35
N THR A 42 0.60 -9.18 4.54
CA THR A 42 1.53 -8.54 5.49
C THR A 42 3.00 -8.64 5.08
N GLY A 43 3.32 -9.31 3.96
CA GLY A 43 4.69 -9.50 3.48
C GLY A 43 5.50 -10.55 4.25
N GLU A 44 4.85 -11.34 5.10
CA GLU A 44 5.51 -12.31 5.99
C GLU A 44 5.67 -13.66 5.29
N ASN A 45 6.91 -14.03 5.01
CA ASN A 45 7.28 -15.32 4.43
C ASN A 45 6.44 -15.75 3.19
N TRP A 46 6.04 -14.80 2.35
CA TRP A 46 5.20 -15.05 1.17
C TRP A 46 5.95 -15.82 0.07
N ASN A 47 7.27 -15.63 -0.04
CA ASN A 47 8.11 -16.33 -0.99
C ASN A 47 8.13 -17.84 -0.74
N ASP A 48 8.31 -18.28 0.51
CA ASP A 48 8.29 -19.70 0.85
C ASP A 48 6.92 -20.32 0.58
N ILE A 49 5.83 -19.60 0.89
CA ILE A 49 4.46 -20.06 0.58
C ILE A 49 4.29 -20.26 -0.93
N MET A 50 4.77 -19.29 -1.72
CA MET A 50 4.74 -19.36 -3.17
C MET A 50 5.56 -20.56 -3.67
N TYR A 51 6.80 -20.74 -3.22
CA TYR A 51 7.65 -21.85 -3.64
C TYR A 51 7.04 -23.21 -3.30
N ASN A 52 6.51 -23.38 -2.09
CA ASN A 52 5.81 -24.60 -1.68
C ASN A 52 4.59 -24.85 -2.57
N THR A 53 3.86 -23.79 -2.93
CA THR A 53 2.67 -23.94 -3.79
C THR A 53 3.05 -24.27 -5.23
N ILE A 54 4.16 -23.74 -5.75
CA ILE A 54 4.70 -24.09 -7.06
C ILE A 54 5.09 -25.56 -7.11
N LEU A 55 5.74 -26.08 -6.07
CA LEU A 55 6.10 -27.50 -5.98
C LEU A 55 4.87 -28.41 -5.98
N GLY A 56 3.77 -27.99 -5.33
CA GLY A 56 2.55 -28.79 -5.24
C GLY A 56 1.51 -28.60 -6.36
N SER A 57 1.51 -27.44 -7.04
CA SER A 57 0.44 -27.04 -7.98
C SER A 57 0.95 -26.56 -9.35
N GLY A 58 2.26 -26.39 -9.50
CA GLY A 58 2.91 -25.99 -10.75
C GLY A 58 3.27 -24.50 -10.82
N MET A 59 4.04 -24.15 -11.84
CA MET A 59 4.65 -22.81 -11.97
C MET A 59 3.62 -21.68 -12.15
N LEU A 60 2.44 -21.96 -12.73
CA LEU A 60 1.40 -20.95 -12.95
C LEU A 60 0.89 -20.33 -11.64
N SER A 61 1.04 -21.00 -10.51
CA SER A 61 0.69 -20.45 -9.20
C SER A 61 1.52 -19.21 -8.84
N CYS A 62 2.72 -19.03 -9.39
CA CYS A 62 3.55 -17.84 -9.11
C CYS A 62 2.85 -16.54 -9.51
N VAL A 63 2.12 -16.55 -10.63
CA VAL A 63 1.39 -15.37 -11.13
C VAL A 63 0.32 -14.94 -10.14
N TYR A 64 -0.39 -15.91 -9.55
CA TYR A 64 -1.38 -15.64 -8.50
C TYR A 64 -0.73 -14.97 -7.29
N PHE A 65 0.34 -15.53 -6.72
CA PHE A 65 0.98 -14.96 -5.52
C PHE A 65 1.61 -13.60 -5.78
N ILE A 66 2.30 -13.40 -6.90
CA ILE A 66 2.89 -12.11 -7.26
C ILE A 66 1.80 -11.05 -7.40
N SER A 67 0.70 -11.36 -8.11
CA SER A 67 -0.42 -10.44 -8.22
C SER A 67 -1.06 -10.13 -6.85
N LEU A 68 -1.23 -11.15 -6.00
CA LEU A 68 -1.81 -10.99 -4.66
C LEU A 68 -0.96 -10.08 -3.77
N VAL A 69 0.37 -10.18 -3.83
CA VAL A 69 1.28 -9.31 -3.09
C VAL A 69 1.20 -7.87 -3.58
N ILE A 70 1.23 -7.65 -4.90
CA ILE A 70 1.16 -6.30 -5.49
C ILE A 70 -0.17 -5.62 -5.16
N PHE A 71 -1.30 -6.29 -5.40
CA PHE A 71 -2.62 -5.73 -5.10
C PHE A 71 -2.87 -5.61 -3.60
N GLY A 72 -2.41 -6.59 -2.81
CA GLY A 72 -2.55 -6.61 -1.36
C GLY A 72 -1.83 -5.43 -0.71
N ASP A 73 -0.57 -5.19 -1.09
CA ASP A 73 0.22 -4.06 -0.59
C ASP A 73 -0.41 -2.72 -0.99
N PHE A 74 -0.87 -2.59 -2.24
CA PHE A 74 -1.55 -1.36 -2.69
C PHE A 74 -2.84 -1.08 -1.90
N ILE A 75 -3.67 -2.09 -1.67
CA ILE A 75 -4.90 -1.94 -0.88
C ILE A 75 -4.57 -1.61 0.58
N LEU A 76 -3.58 -2.29 1.18
CA LEU A 76 -3.20 -2.10 2.57
C LEU A 76 -2.62 -0.70 2.79
N MET A 77 -1.75 -0.23 1.90
CA MET A 77 -1.21 1.13 1.93
C MET A 77 -2.30 2.19 1.77
N ASN A 78 -3.22 2.00 0.83
CA ASN A 78 -4.33 2.95 0.64
C ASN A 78 -5.28 2.99 1.83
N LEU A 79 -5.58 1.84 2.44
CA LEU A 79 -6.39 1.77 3.65
C LEU A 79 -5.65 2.39 4.86
N PHE A 80 -4.34 2.15 4.96
CA PHE A 80 -3.52 2.72 6.03
C PHE A 80 -3.45 4.23 5.95
N VAL A 81 -3.22 4.79 4.75
CA VAL A 81 -3.25 6.24 4.51
C VAL A 81 -4.63 6.80 4.82
N ALA A 82 -5.70 6.16 4.37
CA ALA A 82 -7.07 6.58 4.67
C ALA A 82 -7.34 6.60 6.19
N LEU A 83 -6.93 5.55 6.91
CA LEU A 83 -7.10 5.46 8.37
C LEU A 83 -6.29 6.53 9.11
N LEU A 84 -5.04 6.78 8.68
CA LEU A 84 -4.22 7.84 9.26
C LEU A 84 -4.81 9.22 9.00
N LEU A 85 -5.26 9.48 7.77
CA LEU A 85 -5.89 10.75 7.42
C LEU A 85 -7.20 10.97 8.17
N ASP A 86 -7.98 9.93 8.44
CA ASP A 86 -9.18 10.02 9.28
C ASP A 86 -8.82 10.43 10.72
N ASN A 87 -7.77 9.81 11.30
CA ASN A 87 -7.32 10.08 12.66
C ASN A 87 -6.66 11.47 12.84
N PHE A 88 -5.97 11.97 11.82
CA PHE A 88 -5.39 13.32 11.83
C PHE A 88 -6.35 14.39 11.32
N GLY A 89 -7.31 14.01 10.47
CA GLY A 89 -8.33 14.88 9.88
C GLY A 89 -9.33 15.36 10.91
N GLU A 90 -9.81 14.50 11.81
CA GLU A 90 -10.71 14.92 12.90
C GLU A 90 -10.08 16.04 13.75
N ASN A 91 -8.80 15.89 14.10
CA ASN A 91 -8.05 16.91 14.87
C ASN A 91 -7.67 18.14 14.03
N GLY A 92 -7.48 17.96 12.71
CA GLY A 92 -7.06 19.01 11.79
C GLY A 92 -8.22 19.88 11.30
N GLU A 93 -9.39 19.29 11.10
CA GLU A 93 -10.62 19.97 10.68
C GLU A 93 -11.20 20.82 11.80
N GLU A 94 -11.21 20.33 13.05
CA GLU A 94 -11.59 21.15 14.21
C GLU A 94 -10.66 22.36 14.38
N GLN A 95 -9.34 22.16 14.26
CA GLN A 95 -8.37 23.25 14.34
C GLN A 95 -8.43 24.22 13.15
N ALA A 96 -8.76 23.71 11.95
CA ALA A 96 -8.95 24.55 10.77
C ALA A 96 -10.22 25.40 10.89
N GLN A 97 -11.31 24.82 11.38
CA GLN A 97 -12.58 25.52 11.63
C GLN A 97 -12.44 26.57 12.74
N GLU A 98 -11.76 26.26 13.86
CA GLU A 98 -11.48 27.24 14.91
C GLU A 98 -10.66 28.44 14.39
N LYS A 99 -9.60 28.19 13.61
CA LYS A 99 -8.79 29.26 13.01
C LYS A 99 -9.58 30.11 12.02
N GLU A 100 -10.45 29.49 11.22
CA GLU A 100 -11.32 30.22 10.29
C GLU A 100 -12.34 31.09 11.04
N GLU A 101 -12.93 30.58 12.14
CA GLU A 101 -13.81 31.37 12.99
C GLU A 101 -13.09 32.53 13.69
N GLU A 102 -11.87 32.32 14.20
CA GLU A 102 -11.07 33.38 14.81
C GLU A 102 -10.71 34.47 13.79
N MET A 103 -10.32 34.08 12.57
CA MET A 103 -10.07 35.04 11.49
C MET A 103 -11.33 35.82 11.11
N LYS A 104 -12.50 35.18 11.05
CA LYS A 104 -13.78 35.87 10.80
C LYS A 104 -14.12 36.86 11.92
N LYS A 105 -13.94 36.48 13.19
CA LYS A 105 -14.15 37.37 14.35
C LYS A 105 -13.17 38.54 14.35
N LEU A 106 -11.91 38.32 13.97
CA LEU A 106 -10.90 39.37 13.85
C LEU A 106 -11.23 40.34 12.71
N ALA A 107 -11.59 39.82 11.53
CA ALA A 107 -12.01 40.61 10.39
C ALA A 107 -13.27 41.44 10.69
N GLN A 108 -14.25 40.86 11.40
CA GLN A 108 -15.46 41.57 11.83
C GLN A 108 -15.15 42.65 12.86
N LYS A 109 -14.27 42.38 13.85
CA LYS A 109 -13.79 43.40 14.80
C LYS A 109 -13.04 44.53 14.10
N MET A 110 -12.22 44.23 13.09
CA MET A 110 -11.54 45.23 12.28
C MET A 110 -12.51 46.02 11.38
N ALA A 111 -13.58 45.39 10.88
CA ALA A 111 -14.60 46.07 10.10
C ALA A 111 -15.48 47.03 10.93
N VAL A 112 -15.76 46.68 12.20
CA VAL A 112 -16.49 47.54 13.14
C VAL A 112 -15.58 48.65 13.69
N MET A 113 -14.28 48.42 13.76
CA MET A 113 -13.28 49.44 14.10
C MET A 113 -13.07 50.35 12.89
N ASN A 114 -13.91 51.37 12.77
CA ASN A 114 -13.94 52.40 11.72
C ASN A 114 -12.56 53.05 11.47
N ILE A 115 -11.71 52.34 10.73
CA ILE A 115 -10.52 52.86 10.05
C ILE A 115 -10.90 52.87 8.58
N ARG A 116 -10.84 54.06 7.97
CA ARG A 116 -11.07 54.25 6.54
C ARG A 116 -9.99 53.51 5.75
N VAL A 117 -10.21 52.25 5.43
CA VAL A 117 -9.38 51.51 4.47
C VAL A 117 -10.10 51.54 3.13
N ALA A 118 -9.44 52.10 2.12
CA ALA A 118 -9.95 52.17 0.75
C ALA A 118 -10.23 50.76 0.17
N PRO A 119 -11.22 50.60 -0.72
CA PRO A 119 -11.56 49.28 -1.26
C PRO A 119 -10.41 48.75 -2.13
N ILE A 120 -9.84 47.60 -1.76
CA ILE A 120 -8.97 46.82 -2.65
C ILE A 120 -9.90 46.12 -3.65
N THR A 121 -9.74 46.46 -4.92
CA THR A 121 -10.55 45.97 -6.03
C THR A 121 -10.36 44.47 -6.24
N SER A 122 -11.48 43.75 -6.30
CA SER A 122 -11.57 42.32 -6.56
C SER A 122 -11.48 42.02 -8.05
N GLU A 123 -10.33 41.53 -8.53
CA GLU A 123 -10.34 40.76 -9.80
C GLU A 123 -9.20 39.73 -9.96
N ASN A 124 -8.24 39.63 -9.02
CA ASN A 124 -7.01 38.88 -9.28
C ASN A 124 -6.72 37.74 -8.28
N GLU A 125 -7.51 37.60 -7.20
CA GLU A 125 -7.17 36.69 -6.07
C GLU A 125 -7.89 35.34 -6.10
N TRP A 126 -8.95 35.18 -6.90
CA TRP A 126 -9.70 33.92 -7.02
C TRP A 126 -9.01 32.87 -7.92
N ALA A 127 -7.97 33.27 -8.67
CA ALA A 127 -7.21 32.39 -9.56
C ALA A 127 -6.13 31.56 -8.84
N SER A 128 -5.78 31.89 -7.59
CA SER A 128 -4.79 31.16 -6.78
C SER A 128 -5.44 30.15 -5.81
N MET A 129 -6.77 30.13 -5.72
CA MET A 129 -7.54 29.29 -4.80
C MET A 129 -8.06 27.99 -5.43
N LYS A 130 -7.43 27.54 -6.53
CA LYS A 130 -7.71 26.24 -7.18
C LYS A 130 -6.64 25.16 -6.94
N ASP A 131 -5.70 25.40 -6.03
CA ASP A 131 -4.58 24.47 -5.77
C ASP A 131 -4.91 23.36 -4.75
N GLY A 132 -6.14 23.28 -4.24
CA GLY A 132 -6.54 22.29 -3.24
C GLY A 132 -6.78 20.87 -3.79
N GLU A 133 -7.25 20.75 -5.03
CA GLU A 133 -7.55 19.44 -5.64
C GLU A 133 -6.32 18.78 -6.30
N GLU A 134 -5.28 19.56 -6.60
CA GLU A 134 -4.05 19.02 -7.20
C GLU A 134 -3.15 18.31 -6.18
N GLY A 135 -3.27 18.62 -4.89
CA GLY A 135 -2.43 18.03 -3.83
C GLY A 135 -2.62 16.51 -3.72
N VAL A 136 -3.87 16.04 -3.78
CA VAL A 136 -4.19 14.61 -3.66
C VAL A 136 -3.74 13.84 -4.91
N ALA A 137 -3.95 14.40 -6.10
CA ALA A 137 -3.47 13.83 -7.35
C ALA A 137 -1.93 13.79 -7.42
N ARG A 138 -1.25 14.82 -6.86
CA ARG A 138 0.20 14.85 -6.75
C ARG A 138 0.73 13.82 -5.75
N VAL A 139 0.09 13.63 -4.60
CA VAL A 139 0.48 12.57 -3.65
C VAL A 139 0.29 11.18 -4.25
N PHE A 140 -0.81 10.95 -4.99
CA PHE A 140 -1.05 9.68 -5.69
C PHE A 140 -0.02 9.40 -6.78
N THR A 141 0.29 10.42 -7.61
CA THR A 141 1.30 10.29 -8.68
C THR A 141 2.73 10.20 -8.15
N LEU A 142 3.04 10.87 -7.03
CA LEU A 142 4.35 10.79 -6.37
C LEU A 142 4.57 9.42 -5.72
N ASN A 143 3.57 8.84 -5.06
CA ASN A 143 3.67 7.48 -4.51
C ASN A 143 3.91 6.45 -5.62
N HIS A 144 3.19 6.55 -6.73
CA HIS A 144 3.39 5.65 -7.87
C HIS A 144 4.79 5.79 -8.48
N GLN A 145 5.29 7.03 -8.63
CA GLN A 145 6.64 7.27 -9.16
C GLN A 145 7.74 6.75 -8.22
N VAL A 146 7.67 7.05 -6.92
CA VAL A 146 8.66 6.58 -5.93
C VAL A 146 8.72 5.05 -5.88
N PHE A 147 7.57 4.38 -6.00
CA PHE A 147 7.50 2.92 -6.05
C PHE A 147 8.18 2.35 -7.31
N LEU A 148 7.94 2.94 -8.49
CA LEU A 148 8.58 2.52 -9.73
C LEU A 148 10.10 2.71 -9.70
N THR A 149 10.59 3.84 -9.14
CA THR A 149 12.04 4.05 -9.01
C THR A 149 12.67 3.04 -8.05
N TRP A 150 11.99 2.70 -6.96
CA TRP A 150 12.47 1.71 -6.00
C TRP A 150 12.48 0.30 -6.59
N GLN A 151 11.45 -0.09 -7.35
CA GLN A 151 11.41 -1.36 -8.08
C GLN A 151 12.54 -1.47 -9.12
N ILE A 152 12.80 -0.39 -9.86
CA ILE A 152 13.92 -0.35 -10.82
C ILE A 152 15.26 -0.45 -10.09
N GLN A 153 15.43 0.23 -8.96
CA GLN A 153 16.65 0.12 -8.15
C GLN A 153 16.83 -1.27 -7.54
N LEU A 154 15.76 -1.89 -7.05
CA LEU A 154 15.80 -3.24 -6.48
C LEU A 154 16.11 -4.27 -7.57
N SER A 155 15.49 -4.14 -8.76
CA SER A 155 15.78 -4.99 -9.92
C SER A 155 17.23 -4.83 -10.39
N ASN A 156 17.75 -3.60 -10.47
CA ASN A 156 19.15 -3.35 -10.83
C ASN A 156 20.13 -3.88 -9.78
N LYS A 157 19.78 -3.80 -8.49
CA LYS A 157 20.61 -4.32 -7.40
C LYS A 157 20.65 -5.85 -7.39
N VAL A 158 19.50 -6.49 -7.62
CA VAL A 158 19.42 -7.95 -7.79
C VAL A 158 20.16 -8.42 -9.04
N ALA A 159 20.11 -7.64 -10.13
CA ALA A 159 20.86 -7.92 -11.36
C ALA A 159 22.37 -7.73 -11.18
N SER A 160 22.82 -6.73 -10.41
CA SER A 160 24.23 -6.52 -10.11
C SER A 160 24.81 -7.60 -9.19
N ASP A 161 24.00 -8.11 -8.26
CA ASP A 161 24.43 -9.17 -7.33
C ASP A 161 24.51 -10.56 -8.02
N GLN A 162 23.94 -10.71 -9.22
CA GLN A 162 23.96 -11.95 -10.01
C GLN A 162 25.05 -12.01 -11.09
N ASP A 163 25.89 -10.99 -11.27
CA ASP A 163 26.98 -11.01 -12.26
C ASP A 163 28.31 -11.50 -11.64
N PRO A 164 28.73 -12.76 -11.87
CA PRO A 164 29.97 -13.31 -11.31
C PRO A 164 31.26 -12.73 -11.92
N TYR A 165 31.17 -11.78 -12.87
CA TYR A 165 32.33 -11.17 -13.53
C TYR A 165 32.57 -9.70 -13.19
N ALA A 166 31.77 -9.09 -12.31
CA ALA A 166 31.84 -7.65 -11.99
C ALA A 166 33.08 -7.21 -11.18
N SER A 167 34.00 -8.11 -10.83
CA SER A 167 35.16 -7.85 -9.95
C SER A 167 36.54 -8.03 -10.62
N ARG A 168 36.64 -7.94 -11.96
CA ARG A 168 37.91 -7.87 -12.68
C ARG A 168 38.23 -6.47 -13.19
#